data_AF-A0A916CPR7-F1
#
_entry.id   AF-A0A916CPR7-F1
#
_cell.length_a   1.000
_cell.length_b   1.000
_cell.length_c   1.000
_cell.angle_alpha   90.00
_cell.angle_beta   90.00
_cell.angle_gamma   90.00
#
_symmetry.space_group_name_H-M   'P 1'
#
loop_
_entity.id
_entity.type
_entity.pdbx_description
1 polymer ?
#
loop_
_entity_poly.entity_id
_entity_poly.type
_entity_poly.pdbx_seq_one_letter_code
_entity_poly.pdbx_strand_id
1 'polypeptide(L)'
;MNPDAAVVSVITSGIVAIAGITLPLFLNLIIDSRKWSRERKANEIDKISKSTNELLKVLSMFRSGDVQSASKQPIPSVYSDLLSKYYSWDLNIAQHFKNANSEQLGHLRASIEGGNYQTLYDNAPKLAGEILSLTRMAIEKMK
;
A
#
# COMPACT_ATOMS: atom_id res chain seq x y z
N MET A 1 50.86 35.88 31.28
CA MET A 1 49.56 35.16 31.29
C MET A 1 48.69 35.81 30.24
N ASN A 2 48.51 35.16 29.09
CA ASN A 2 47.74 35.73 27.97
C ASN A 2 46.23 35.57 28.25
N PRO A 3 45.47 36.66 28.43
CA PRO A 3 44.03 36.61 28.68
C PRO A 3 43.23 36.06 27.49
N ASP A 4 43.82 36.02 26.29
CA ASP A 4 43.15 35.57 25.06
C ASP A 4 42.91 34.06 25.02
N ALA A 5 43.76 33.25 25.68
CA ALA A 5 43.60 31.80 25.73
C ALA A 5 42.38 31.38 26.59
N ALA A 6 42.05 32.16 27.62
CA ALA A 6 40.92 31.87 28.51
C ALA A 6 39.57 32.18 27.84
N VAL A 7 39.49 33.26 27.05
CA VAL A 7 38.25 33.67 26.38
C VAL A 7 37.88 32.72 25.24
N VAL A 8 38.87 32.26 24.45
CA VAL A 8 38.64 31.28 23.38
C VAL A 8 38.20 29.92 23.96
N SER A 9 38.72 29.51 25.11
CA SER A 9 38.35 28.25 25.77
C SER A 9 36.89 28.21 26.24
N VAL A 10 36.34 29.32 26.75
CA VAL A 10 34.96 29.38 27.27
C VAL A 10 33.93 29.40 26.15
N ILE A 11 34.23 30.07 25.03
CA ILE A 11 33.35 30.10 23.85
C ILE A 11 33.34 28.73 23.16
N THR A 12 34.49 28.06 23.09
CA THR A 12 34.59 26.73 22.47
C THR A 12 33.89 25.65 23.32
N SER A 13 34.01 25.71 24.65
CA SER A 13 33.35 24.73 25.54
C SER A 13 31.82 24.91 25.60
N GLY A 14 31.31 26.15 25.57
CA GLY A 14 29.88 26.45 25.54
C GLY A 14 29.19 25.92 24.27
N ILE A 15 29.81 26.08 23.10
CA ILE A 15 29.25 25.59 21.82
C ILE A 15 29.33 24.05 21.75
N VAL A 16 30.42 23.45 22.22
CA VAL A 16 30.58 21.97 22.24
C VAL A 16 29.60 21.32 23.22
N ALA A 17 29.30 21.95 24.37
CA ALA A 17 28.30 21.46 25.32
C ALA A 17 26.87 21.52 24.75
N ILE A 18 26.51 22.59 24.04
CA ILE A 18 25.20 22.72 23.40
C ILE A 18 25.06 21.74 22.22
N ALA A 19 26.12 21.57 21.42
CA ALA A 19 26.14 20.56 20.36
C ALA A 19 26.03 19.13 20.93
N GLY A 20 26.73 18.81 22.02
CA GLY A 20 26.70 17.50 22.66
C GLY A 20 25.33 17.09 23.23
N ILE A 21 24.51 18.06 23.65
CA ILE A 21 23.16 17.81 24.19
C ILE A 21 22.09 17.79 23.09
N THR A 22 22.24 18.62 22.05
CA THR A 22 21.23 18.76 20.99
C THR A 22 21.39 17.72 19.88
N LEU A 23 22.61 17.32 19.52
CA LEU A 23 22.87 16.35 18.45
C LEU A 23 22.18 14.99 18.69
N PRO A 24 22.20 14.39 19.91
CA PRO A 24 21.49 13.14 20.18
C PRO A 24 19.97 13.27 20.03
N LEU A 25 19.37 14.41 20.39
CA LEU A 25 17.94 14.67 20.24
C LEU A 25 17.54 14.80 18.76
N PHE A 26 18.32 15.56 17.98
CA PHE A 26 18.09 15.66 16.53
C PHE A 26 18.28 14.33 15.81
N LEU A 27 19.30 13.54 16.18
CA LEU A 27 19.51 12.20 15.64
C LEU A 27 18.36 11.25 16.02
N ASN A 28 17.88 11.28 17.27
CA ASN A 28 16.70 10.51 17.68
C ASN A 28 15.45 10.92 16.91
N LEU A 29 15.19 12.21 16.72
CA LEU A 29 14.05 12.69 15.91
C LEU A 29 14.16 12.27 14.44
N ILE A 30 15.36 12.24 13.86
CA ILE A 30 15.60 11.76 12.50
C ILE A 30 15.42 10.24 12.43
N ILE A 31 15.87 9.49 13.43
CA ILE A 31 15.71 8.03 13.51
C ILE A 31 14.25 7.66 13.70
N ASP A 32 13.55 8.35 14.59
CA ASP A 32 12.12 8.18 14.85
C ASP A 32 11.32 8.56 13.61
N SER A 33 11.56 9.72 12.98
CA SER A 33 10.85 10.07 11.74
C SER A 33 11.07 9.06 10.61
N ARG A 34 12.27 8.50 10.47
CA ARG A 34 12.54 7.39 9.53
C ARG A 34 11.85 6.09 9.93
N LYS A 35 11.79 5.76 11.22
CA LYS A 35 11.06 4.59 11.74
C LYS A 35 9.56 4.74 11.47
N TRP A 36 8.97 5.88 11.79
CA TRP A 36 7.57 6.21 11.53
C TRP A 36 7.24 6.19 10.03
N SER A 37 8.14 6.68 9.18
CA SER A 37 7.98 6.59 7.72
C SER A 37 7.98 5.14 7.24
N ARG A 38 8.88 4.29 7.77
CA ARG A 38 8.91 2.85 7.46
C ARG A 38 7.66 2.13 7.96
N GLU A 39 7.19 2.44 9.17
CA GLU A 39 5.97 1.86 9.74
C GLU A 39 4.73 2.27 8.94
N ARG A 40 4.62 3.53 8.52
CA ARG A 40 3.54 3.99 7.63
C ARG A 40 3.56 3.26 6.29
N LYS A 41 4.72 3.17 5.63
CA LYS A 41 4.89 2.42 4.38
C LYS A 41 4.53 0.94 4.56
N ALA A 42 4.96 0.31 5.65
CA ALA A 42 4.64 -1.08 5.95
C ALA A 42 3.13 -1.29 6.16
N ASN A 43 2.48 -0.39 6.88
CA ASN A 43 1.03 -0.43 7.09
C ASN A 43 0.25 -0.23 5.78
N GLU A 44 0.71 0.65 4.88
CA GLU A 44 0.11 0.84 3.56
C GLU A 44 0.26 -0.41 2.68
N ILE A 45 1.45 -1.02 2.65
CA ILE A 45 1.71 -2.27 1.92
C ILE A 45 0.84 -3.40 2.48
N ASP A 46 0.71 -3.50 3.81
CA ASP A 46 -0.15 -4.49 4.45
C ASP A 46 -1.63 -4.29 4.06
N LYS A 47 -2.11 -3.04 4.08
CA LYS A 47 -3.48 -2.69 3.67
C LYS A 47 -3.78 -3.08 2.22
N ILE A 48 -2.85 -2.80 1.30
CA ILE A 48 -2.99 -3.17 -0.11
C ILE A 48 -2.93 -4.69 -0.29
N SER A 49 -2.01 -5.36 0.40
CA SER A 49 -1.87 -6.82 0.33
C SER A 49 -3.13 -7.51 0.86
N LYS A 50 -3.67 -7.03 1.98
CA LYS A 50 -4.91 -7.54 2.57
C LYS A 50 -6.10 -7.35 1.63
N SER A 51 -6.32 -6.15 1.10
CA SER A 51 -7.42 -5.90 0.15
C SER A 51 -7.26 -6.70 -1.16
N THR A 52 -6.04 -6.87 -1.64
CA THR A 52 -5.73 -7.75 -2.80
C THR A 52 -6.13 -9.19 -2.52
N ASN A 53 -5.72 -9.74 -1.36
CA ASN A 53 -6.04 -11.12 -0.98
C ASN A 53 -7.55 -11.33 -0.80
N GLU A 54 -8.25 -10.36 -0.19
CA GLU A 54 -9.71 -10.42 -0.07
C GLU A 54 -10.40 -10.43 -1.43
N LEU A 55 -9.98 -9.57 -2.37
CA LEU A 55 -10.50 -9.55 -3.73
C LEU A 55 -10.24 -10.87 -4.48
N LEU A 56 -9.01 -11.37 -4.45
CA LEU A 56 -8.65 -12.63 -5.12
C LEU A 56 -9.38 -13.84 -4.53
N LYS A 57 -9.67 -13.82 -3.23
CA LYS A 57 -10.45 -14.86 -2.57
C LYS A 57 -11.88 -14.92 -3.08
N VAL A 58 -12.54 -13.77 -3.30
CA VAL A 58 -13.90 -13.75 -3.86
C VAL A 58 -13.85 -14.14 -5.34
N LEU A 59 -12.88 -13.64 -6.09
CA LEU A 59 -12.70 -13.98 -7.50
C LEU A 59 -12.48 -15.50 -7.71
N SER A 60 -11.75 -16.16 -6.81
CA SER A 60 -11.51 -17.60 -6.91
C SER A 60 -12.78 -18.45 -6.72
N MET A 61 -13.80 -17.92 -6.04
CA MET A 61 -15.11 -18.58 -5.94
C MET A 61 -15.79 -18.68 -7.31
N PHE A 62 -15.60 -17.69 -8.18
CA PHE A 62 -16.09 -17.76 -9.57
C PHE A 62 -15.34 -18.79 -10.39
N ARG A 63 -14.07 -19.06 -10.08
CA ARG A 63 -13.28 -20.06 -10.79
C ARG A 63 -13.60 -21.51 -10.39
N SER A 64 -14.27 -21.72 -9.25
CA SER A 64 -14.60 -23.07 -8.75
C SER A 64 -15.53 -23.84 -9.69
N GLY A 65 -16.31 -23.15 -10.53
CA GLY A 65 -17.34 -23.76 -11.37
C GLY A 65 -18.65 -24.03 -10.63
N ASP A 66 -18.67 -23.83 -9.31
CA ASP A 66 -19.86 -23.84 -8.46
C ASP A 66 -19.71 -22.79 -7.35
N VAL A 67 -20.09 -21.55 -7.68
CA VAL A 67 -19.99 -20.39 -6.78
C VAL A 67 -20.87 -20.57 -5.55
N GLN A 68 -22.05 -21.18 -5.68
CA GLN A 68 -22.97 -21.34 -4.56
C GLN A 68 -22.40 -22.33 -3.53
N SER A 69 -21.83 -23.45 -3.98
CA SER A 69 -21.17 -24.39 -3.07
C SER A 69 -19.91 -23.81 -2.44
N ALA A 70 -19.13 -23.02 -3.20
CA ALA A 70 -17.91 -22.39 -2.69
C ALA A 70 -18.17 -21.27 -1.68
N SER A 71 -19.23 -20.49 -1.87
CA SER A 71 -19.55 -19.32 -1.03
C SER A 71 -20.60 -19.58 0.04
N LYS A 72 -21.43 -20.62 -0.14
CA LYS A 72 -22.69 -20.85 0.59
C LYS A 72 -23.68 -19.67 0.47
N GLN A 73 -23.55 -18.87 -0.58
CA GLN A 73 -24.36 -17.68 -0.83
C GLN A 73 -24.91 -17.68 -2.28
N PRO A 74 -26.00 -16.94 -2.54
CA PRO A 74 -26.50 -16.74 -3.89
C PRO A 74 -25.44 -16.04 -4.77
N ILE A 75 -25.31 -16.46 -6.03
CA ILE A 75 -24.36 -15.87 -7.00
C ILE A 75 -24.43 -14.33 -7.05
N PRO A 76 -25.61 -13.69 -7.07
CA PRO A 76 -25.70 -12.22 -7.06
C PRO A 76 -25.07 -11.57 -5.81
N SER A 77 -25.15 -12.25 -4.66
CA SER A 77 -24.53 -11.78 -3.41
C SER A 77 -23.01 -11.84 -3.50
N VAL A 78 -22.47 -12.95 -4.03
CA VAL A 78 -21.03 -13.12 -4.22
C VAL A 78 -20.50 -12.11 -5.24
N TYR A 79 -21.27 -11.83 -6.29
CA TYR A 79 -20.92 -10.81 -7.27
C TYR A 79 -20.92 -9.40 -6.68
N SER A 80 -21.91 -9.06 -5.84
CA SER A 80 -21.91 -7.80 -5.09
C SER A 80 -20.70 -7.68 -4.15
N ASP A 81 -20.32 -8.76 -3.48
CA ASP A 81 -19.11 -8.79 -2.64
C ASP A 81 -17.85 -8.61 -3.49
N LEU A 82 -17.77 -9.25 -4.67
CA LEU A 82 -16.65 -9.07 -5.60
C LEU A 82 -16.48 -7.60 -5.98
N LEU A 83 -17.57 -6.93 -6.35
CA LEU A 83 -17.56 -5.50 -6.68
C LEU A 83 -17.14 -4.64 -5.49
N SER A 84 -17.68 -4.93 -4.30
CA SER A 84 -17.32 -4.23 -3.06
C SER A 84 -15.82 -4.35 -2.75
N LYS A 85 -15.26 -5.57 -2.84
CA LYS A 85 -13.82 -5.82 -2.66
C LYS A 85 -12.99 -5.16 -3.75
N TYR A 86 -13.47 -5.15 -4.99
CA TYR A 86 -12.81 -4.48 -6.09
C TYR A 86 -12.68 -2.99 -5.82
N TYR A 87 -13.77 -2.29 -5.48
CA TYR A 87 -13.74 -0.85 -5.19
C TYR A 87 -12.86 -0.52 -3.98
N SER A 88 -12.90 -1.35 -2.93
CA SER A 88 -12.03 -1.16 -1.76
C SER A 88 -10.55 -1.28 -2.13
N TRP A 89 -10.20 -2.27 -2.94
CA TRP A 89 -8.84 -2.44 -3.45
C TRP A 89 -8.43 -1.29 -4.38
N ASP A 90 -9.27 -0.91 -5.34
CA ASP A 90 -9.04 0.18 -6.29
C ASP A 90 -8.72 1.49 -5.55
N LEU A 91 -9.51 1.85 -4.55
CA LEU A 91 -9.25 3.03 -3.70
C LEU A 91 -7.88 2.98 -3.02
N ASN A 92 -7.44 1.80 -2.56
CA ASN A 92 -6.15 1.65 -1.89
C ASN A 92 -4.96 1.76 -2.86
N ILE A 93 -5.11 1.37 -4.12
CA ILE A 93 -4.03 1.41 -5.10
C ILE A 93 -4.03 2.70 -5.93
N ALA A 94 -5.20 3.30 -6.18
CA ALA A 94 -5.38 4.47 -7.04
C ALA A 94 -4.57 5.67 -6.55
N GLN A 95 -4.43 5.83 -5.22
CA GLN A 95 -3.59 6.88 -4.63
C GLN A 95 -2.11 6.82 -5.04
N HIS A 96 -1.65 5.68 -5.55
CA HIS A 96 -0.27 5.47 -6.01
C HIS A 96 -0.10 5.56 -7.53
N PHE A 97 -1.19 5.74 -8.29
CA PHE A 97 -1.14 5.83 -9.75
C PHE A 97 -1.33 7.26 -10.24
N LYS A 98 -0.42 7.72 -11.11
CA LYS A 98 -0.53 8.98 -11.85
C LYS A 98 -0.90 8.68 -13.30
N ASN A 99 -2.20 8.76 -13.62
CA ASN A 99 -2.83 8.82 -14.96
C ASN A 99 -2.60 7.66 -15.96
N ALA A 100 -1.38 7.16 -16.18
CA ALA A 100 -1.12 6.11 -17.18
C ALA A 100 -1.65 4.73 -16.77
N ASN A 101 -1.71 4.45 -15.47
CA ASN A 101 -2.25 3.18 -14.94
C ASN A 101 -3.75 3.27 -14.65
N SER A 102 -4.36 4.45 -14.84
CA SER A 102 -5.79 4.69 -14.72
C SER A 102 -6.59 4.02 -15.83
N GLU A 103 -5.99 3.90 -17.03
CA GLU A 103 -6.60 3.20 -18.16
C GLU A 103 -6.67 1.68 -17.90
N GLN A 104 -5.58 1.09 -17.37
CA GLN A 104 -5.56 -0.33 -16.97
C GLN A 104 -6.59 -0.62 -15.86
N LEU A 105 -6.69 0.27 -14.87
CA LEU A 105 -7.74 0.22 -13.85
C LEU A 105 -9.15 0.32 -14.46
N GLY A 106 -9.34 1.20 -15.45
CA GLY A 106 -10.61 1.33 -16.17
C GLY A 106 -11.00 0.08 -16.96
N HIS A 107 -10.04 -0.57 -17.62
CA HIS A 107 -10.27 -1.84 -18.33
C HIS A 107 -10.60 -2.98 -17.37
N LEU A 108 -9.87 -3.07 -16.25
CA LEU A 108 -10.13 -4.06 -15.22
C LEU A 108 -11.52 -3.86 -14.61
N ARG A 109 -11.90 -2.61 -14.32
CA ARG A 109 -13.24 -2.23 -13.86
C ARG A 109 -14.33 -2.71 -14.82
N ALA A 110 -14.21 -2.36 -16.10
CA ALA A 110 -15.19 -2.74 -17.11
C ALA A 110 -15.31 -4.26 -17.24
N SER A 111 -14.19 -4.99 -17.11
CA SER A 111 -14.17 -6.46 -17.19
C SER A 111 -14.85 -7.12 -16.00
N ILE A 112 -14.74 -6.53 -14.80
CA ILE A 112 -15.39 -7.03 -13.59
C ILE A 112 -16.88 -6.65 -13.57
N GLU A 113 -17.21 -5.38 -13.83
CA GLU A 113 -18.59 -4.84 -13.79
C GLU A 113 -19.49 -5.35 -14.93
N GLY A 114 -18.90 -5.54 -16.11
CA GLY A 114 -19.59 -6.11 -17.27
C GLY A 114 -19.59 -7.64 -17.27
N GLY A 115 -18.93 -8.27 -16.29
CA GLY A 115 -18.81 -9.71 -16.17
C GLY A 115 -20.12 -10.38 -15.75
N ASN A 116 -20.47 -11.49 -16.40
CA ASN A 116 -21.45 -12.43 -15.88
C ASN A 116 -20.72 -13.66 -15.30
N TYR A 117 -21.46 -14.60 -14.73
CA TYR A 117 -20.87 -15.80 -14.14
C TYR A 117 -19.89 -16.53 -15.08
N GLN A 118 -20.28 -16.73 -16.34
CA GLN A 118 -19.47 -17.44 -17.32
C GLN A 118 -18.20 -16.66 -17.65
N THR A 119 -18.32 -15.36 -17.94
CA THR A 119 -17.15 -14.55 -18.30
C THR A 119 -16.21 -14.36 -17.13
N LEU A 120 -16.70 -14.30 -15.89
CA LEU A 120 -15.86 -14.28 -14.69
C LEU A 120 -15.16 -15.62 -14.45
N TYR A 121 -15.82 -16.76 -14.68
CA TYR A 121 -15.19 -18.08 -14.61
C TYR A 121 -14.04 -18.19 -15.62
N ASP A 122 -14.29 -17.82 -16.88
CA ASP A 122 -13.32 -17.94 -17.98
C ASP A 122 -12.15 -16.95 -17.82
N ASN A 123 -12.44 -15.71 -17.41
CA ASN A 123 -11.43 -14.65 -17.31
C ASN A 123 -10.77 -14.52 -15.93
N ALA A 124 -11.24 -15.24 -14.89
CA ALA A 124 -10.70 -15.13 -13.53
C ALA A 124 -9.15 -15.22 -13.47
N PRO A 125 -8.46 -16.13 -14.19
CA PRO A 125 -6.99 -16.19 -14.17
C PRO A 125 -6.34 -14.92 -14.72
N LYS A 126 -6.90 -14.36 -15.80
CA LYS A 126 -6.41 -13.12 -16.42
C LYS A 126 -6.62 -11.93 -15.48
N LEU A 127 -7.83 -11.81 -14.92
CA LEU A 127 -8.18 -10.76 -13.95
C LEU A 127 -7.28 -10.83 -12.70
N ALA A 128 -7.03 -12.03 -12.17
CA ALA A 128 -6.11 -12.22 -11.05
C ALA A 128 -4.69 -11.76 -11.39
N GLY A 129 -4.20 -12.06 -12.60
CA GLY A 129 -2.89 -11.61 -13.08
C GLY A 129 -2.80 -10.08 -13.16
N GLU A 130 -3.83 -9.42 -13.69
CA GLU A 130 -3.91 -7.95 -13.78
C GLU A 130 -3.96 -7.30 -12.39
N ILE A 131 -4.78 -7.82 -11.48
CA ILE A 131 -4.85 -7.37 -10.08
C ILE A 131 -3.48 -7.47 -9.40
N LEU A 132 -2.81 -8.62 -9.51
CA LEU A 132 -1.48 -8.82 -8.91
C LEU A 132 -0.41 -7.89 -9.52
N SER A 133 -0.48 -7.67 -10.84
CA SER A 133 0.42 -6.76 -11.55
C SER A 133 0.25 -5.32 -11.05
N LEU A 134 -0.99 -4.83 -10.96
CA LEU A 134 -1.31 -3.50 -10.46
C LEU A 134 -0.91 -3.35 -8.98
N THR A 135 -1.21 -4.34 -8.14
CA THR A 135 -0.76 -4.35 -6.74
C THR A 135 0.76 -4.25 -6.65
N ARG A 136 1.51 -5.01 -7.46
CA ARG A 136 2.97 -4.96 -7.48
C ARG A 136 3.49 -3.58 -7.87
N MET A 137 2.94 -2.99 -8.94
CA MET A 137 3.33 -1.65 -9.38
C MET A 137 3.04 -0.58 -8.31
N ALA A 138 1.92 -0.70 -7.59
CA ALA A 138 1.60 0.20 -6.48
C ALA A 138 2.63 0.08 -5.35
N ILE A 139 2.96 -1.15 -4.94
CA ILE A 139 3.97 -1.42 -3.89
C ILE A 139 5.37 -0.93 -4.31
N GLU A 140 5.76 -1.13 -5.57
CA GLU A 140 7.06 -0.66 -6.08
C GLU A 140 7.22 0.85 -6.01
N LYS A 141 6.14 1.62 -6.20
CA LYS A 141 6.17 3.08 -6.06
C LYS A 141 6.29 3.58 -4.61
N MET A 142 6.07 2.71 -3.62
CA MET A 142 6.19 3.07 -2.19
C MET A 142 7.59 2.83 -1.63
N LYS A 143 8.39 1.99 -2.29
CA LYS A 143 9.78 1.71 -1.89
C LYS A 143 10.61 2.99 -2.05
#